data_AF-A0A6G5R698-F1
#
_entry.id   AF-A0A6G5R698-F1
#
_cell.length_a   1.000
_cell.length_b   1.000
_cell.length_c   1.000
_cell.angle_alpha   90.00
_cell.angle_beta   90.00
_cell.angle_gamma   90.00
#
_symmetry.space_group_name_H-M   'P 1'
#
loop_
_entity.id
_entity.type
_entity.pdbx_description
1 polymer ?
#
loop_
_entity_poly.entity_id
_entity_poly.type
_entity_poly.pdbx_seq_one_letter_code
_entity_poly.pdbx_strand_id
1 'polypeptide(L)'
;MRGKNEDPMSAFHPDLKRGRFLPNVSYGRLSSRIVRRVKWRAIDPGPDVTVHDRTNIAFARELGITVAAVRYRLGPDHPAPAAVEDAYAALRGLAERAGDLHIDIDRIAIGGASAGGGIAAALALLAHDRAEIRPVFQLLLYPMLDDRTTTRPDLDTLRVRVWTPKSNRYGWSSYLGDAVAGPDVSPYASAQRHPVQAG
;
A
#
# COMPACT_ATOMS: atom_id res chain seq x y z
N MET A 1 -21.40 -28.92 19.60
CA MET A 1 -21.08 -27.53 19.25
C MET A 1 -19.85 -27.56 18.34
N ARG A 2 -20.02 -27.39 17.02
CA ARG A 2 -18.91 -27.31 16.05
C ARG A 2 -18.65 -25.83 15.75
N GLY A 3 -17.44 -25.37 16.03
CA GLY A 3 -16.97 -24.04 15.64
C GLY A 3 -16.99 -23.91 14.13
N LYS A 4 -17.45 -22.76 13.63
CA LYS A 4 -17.35 -22.40 12.22
C LYS A 4 -15.87 -22.24 11.88
N ASN A 5 -15.36 -23.11 11.02
CA ASN A 5 -14.12 -22.87 10.28
C ASN A 5 -14.38 -21.65 9.39
N GLU A 6 -13.79 -20.51 9.73
CA GLU A 6 -13.59 -19.46 8.75
C GLU A 6 -12.43 -19.88 7.84
N ASP A 7 -12.70 -19.91 6.55
CA ASP A 7 -11.75 -20.33 5.52
C ASP A 7 -10.69 -19.23 5.32
N PRO A 8 -9.40 -19.51 5.60
CA PRO A 8 -8.30 -18.56 5.39
C PRO A 8 -8.08 -18.21 3.91
N MET A 9 -8.75 -18.88 2.97
CA MET A 9 -8.71 -18.58 1.54
C MET A 9 -9.57 -17.37 1.13
N SER A 10 -10.39 -16.81 2.02
CA SER A 10 -11.19 -15.60 1.74
C SER A 10 -10.35 -14.33 1.53
N ALA A 11 -9.04 -14.38 1.80
CA ALA A 11 -8.11 -13.26 1.61
C ALA A 11 -7.48 -13.17 0.20
N PHE A 12 -7.71 -14.13 -0.70
CA PHE A 12 -7.09 -14.17 -2.03
C PHE A 12 -8.13 -14.33 -3.14
N HIS A 13 -8.18 -13.39 -4.08
CA HIS A 13 -9.19 -13.33 -5.14
C HIS A 13 -9.05 -14.52 -6.12
N PRO A 14 -10.09 -15.36 -6.31
CA PRO A 14 -10.00 -16.62 -7.06
C PRO A 14 -10.07 -16.53 -8.60
N ASP A 15 -10.40 -15.39 -9.22
CA ASP A 15 -10.60 -15.33 -10.68
C ASP A 15 -9.79 -14.24 -11.42
N LEU A 16 -8.60 -14.61 -11.92
CA LEU A 16 -7.80 -13.81 -12.87
C LEU A 16 -7.92 -14.30 -14.32
N LYS A 17 -9.10 -14.77 -14.73
CA LYS A 17 -9.38 -15.12 -16.13
C LYS A 17 -10.26 -14.06 -16.78
N ARG A 18 -9.63 -13.26 -17.65
CA ARG A 18 -10.16 -12.30 -18.65
C ARG A 18 -10.33 -10.87 -18.14
N GLY A 19 -9.60 -9.94 -18.76
CA GLY A 19 -9.92 -8.52 -18.65
C GLY A 19 -8.87 -7.60 -19.28
N ARG A 20 -9.22 -6.97 -20.41
CA ARG A 20 -8.68 -5.67 -20.85
C ARG A 20 -9.65 -4.60 -20.35
N PHE A 21 -9.17 -3.47 -19.83
CA PHE A 21 -10.04 -2.32 -19.51
C PHE A 21 -9.30 -0.97 -19.53
N LEU A 22 -10.05 0.11 -19.76
CA LEU A 22 -9.60 1.51 -19.87
C LEU A 22 -9.62 2.29 -18.52
N PRO A 23 -8.85 3.38 -18.39
CA PRO A 23 -8.85 4.25 -17.21
C PRO A 23 -9.91 5.37 -17.27
N ASN A 24 -10.44 5.75 -16.11
CA ASN A 24 -11.30 6.93 -15.94
C ASN A 24 -10.41 8.17 -15.78
N VAL A 25 -10.11 8.85 -16.89
CA VAL A 25 -9.34 10.10 -16.89
C VAL A 25 -10.27 11.24 -17.33
N SER A 26 -10.35 12.30 -16.54
CA SER A 26 -11.07 13.52 -16.92
C SER A 26 -10.27 14.26 -17.99
N TYR A 27 -10.76 14.21 -19.23
CA TYR A 27 -10.16 14.87 -20.38
C TYR A 27 -10.84 16.22 -20.63
N GLY A 28 -10.05 17.26 -20.94
CA GLY A 28 -10.56 18.58 -21.32
C GLY A 28 -11.47 18.55 -22.56
N ARG A 29 -12.20 19.65 -22.82
CA ARG A 29 -13.30 19.73 -23.81
C ARG A 29 -12.93 19.30 -25.25
N LEU A 30 -11.66 19.39 -25.65
CA LEU A 30 -11.21 18.96 -26.99
C LEU A 30 -11.00 17.44 -27.07
N SER A 31 -10.44 16.85 -26.02
CA SER A 31 -10.11 15.42 -25.91
C SER A 31 -11.33 14.51 -25.68
N SER A 32 -12.41 15.03 -25.09
CA SER A 32 -13.65 14.26 -24.86
C SER A 32 -14.40 13.90 -26.15
N ARG A 33 -14.24 14.68 -27.22
CA ARG A 33 -14.87 14.44 -28.53
C ARG A 33 -14.27 13.24 -29.28
N ILE A 34 -12.98 13.01 -29.11
CA ILE A 34 -12.24 11.89 -29.74
C ILE A 34 -12.60 10.58 -29.02
N VAL A 35 -12.63 10.60 -27.68
CA VAL A 35 -12.92 9.43 -26.84
C VAL A 35 -14.36 8.95 -27.00
N ARG A 36 -15.34 9.86 -27.17
CA ARG A 36 -16.77 9.52 -27.34
C ARG A 36 -17.11 8.78 -28.65
N ARG A 37 -16.23 8.79 -29.66
CA ARG A 37 -16.48 8.08 -30.94
C ARG A 37 -16.13 6.60 -30.88
N VAL A 38 -15.47 6.15 -29.81
CA VAL A 38 -15.12 4.74 -29.65
C VAL A 38 -16.21 4.03 -28.83
N LYS A 39 -16.96 3.12 -29.45
CA LYS A 39 -17.96 2.31 -28.76
C LYS A 39 -17.28 1.17 -28.01
N TRP A 40 -17.19 1.29 -26.69
CA TRP A 40 -16.71 0.22 -25.81
C TRP A 40 -17.91 -0.51 -25.18
N ARG A 41 -17.93 -1.84 -25.28
CA ARG A 41 -18.82 -2.68 -24.45
C ARG A 41 -18.17 -2.85 -23.08
N ALA A 42 -18.64 -2.08 -22.10
CA ALA A 42 -18.24 -2.22 -20.70
C ALA A 42 -18.93 -3.43 -20.07
N ILE A 43 -18.19 -4.22 -19.30
CA ILE A 43 -18.72 -5.23 -18.38
C ILE A 43 -18.26 -4.82 -16.98
N ASP A 44 -19.20 -4.79 -16.05
CA ASP A 44 -19.03 -4.38 -14.65
C ASP A 44 -18.21 -5.42 -13.86
N PRO A 45 -17.08 -5.06 -13.23
CA PRO A 45 -16.15 -6.00 -12.58
C PRO A 45 -16.56 -6.44 -11.16
N GLY A 46 -17.71 -6.00 -10.64
CA GLY A 46 -18.12 -6.30 -9.27
C GLY A 46 -17.43 -5.42 -8.21
N PRO A 47 -17.90 -5.48 -6.96
CA PRO A 47 -17.59 -4.47 -5.93
C PRO A 47 -16.15 -4.50 -5.37
N ASP A 48 -15.36 -5.53 -5.69
CA ASP A 48 -14.16 -5.88 -4.91
C ASP A 48 -12.81 -5.68 -5.64
N VAL A 49 -12.80 -5.10 -6.85
CA VAL A 49 -11.57 -4.86 -7.62
C VAL A 49 -11.15 -3.38 -7.56
N THR A 50 -10.05 -3.11 -6.85
CA THR A 50 -9.47 -1.77 -6.66
C THR A 50 -8.46 -1.41 -7.75
N VAL A 51 -8.11 -0.11 -7.86
CA VAL A 51 -7.07 0.38 -8.79
C VAL A 51 -5.70 -0.26 -8.52
N HIS A 52 -5.44 -0.69 -7.28
CA HIS A 52 -4.21 -1.39 -6.91
C HIS A 52 -4.12 -2.79 -7.54
N ASP A 53 -5.26 -3.46 -7.74
CA ASP A 53 -5.27 -4.82 -8.30
C ASP A 53 -4.77 -4.84 -9.75
N ARG A 54 -5.04 -3.80 -10.53
CA ARG A 54 -4.48 -3.67 -11.88
C ARG A 54 -2.95 -3.65 -11.89
N THR A 55 -2.36 -2.89 -10.98
CA THR A 55 -0.89 -2.76 -10.91
C THR A 55 -0.27 -4.06 -10.40
N ASN A 56 -0.90 -4.69 -9.40
CA ASN A 56 -0.47 -5.98 -8.87
C ASN A 56 -0.55 -7.09 -9.93
N ILE A 57 -1.63 -7.15 -10.71
CA ILE A 57 -1.78 -8.09 -11.82
C ILE A 57 -0.73 -7.84 -12.90
N ALA A 58 -0.41 -6.57 -13.19
CA ALA A 58 0.64 -6.24 -14.15
C ALA A 58 2.01 -6.74 -13.67
N PHE A 59 2.38 -6.47 -12.41
CA PHE A 59 3.62 -7.02 -11.84
C PHE A 59 3.69 -8.54 -11.90
N ALA A 60 2.61 -9.23 -11.50
CA ALA A 60 2.57 -10.68 -11.55
C ALA A 60 2.77 -11.23 -12.97
N ARG A 61 2.15 -10.59 -13.96
CA ARG A 61 2.24 -11.02 -15.37
C ARG A 61 3.56 -10.67 -16.03
N GLU A 62 4.06 -9.46 -15.81
CA GLU A 62 5.26 -8.95 -16.50
C GLU A 62 6.55 -9.49 -15.89
N LEU A 63 6.58 -9.69 -14.57
CA LEU A 63 7.76 -10.16 -13.85
C LEU A 63 7.73 -11.67 -13.56
N GLY A 64 6.58 -12.32 -13.73
CA GLY A 64 6.42 -13.74 -13.42
C GLY A 64 6.55 -14.05 -11.92
N ILE A 65 6.15 -13.11 -11.06
CA ILE A 65 6.27 -13.23 -9.60
C ILE A 65 4.90 -13.42 -8.94
N THR A 66 4.89 -14.04 -7.77
CA THR A 66 3.72 -14.03 -6.88
C THR A 66 3.59 -12.65 -6.23
N VAL A 67 2.40 -12.04 -6.32
CA VAL A 67 2.09 -10.75 -5.69
C VAL A 67 1.03 -10.96 -4.61
N ALA A 68 1.39 -10.68 -3.36
CA ALA A 68 0.45 -10.67 -2.24
C ALA A 68 0.01 -9.23 -1.93
N ALA A 69 -1.26 -8.93 -2.21
CA ALA A 69 -1.86 -7.64 -1.87
C ALA A 69 -2.39 -7.67 -0.43
N VAL A 70 -1.67 -7.02 0.49
CA VAL A 70 -2.03 -7.04 1.91
C VAL A 70 -3.19 -6.07 2.19
N ARG A 71 -4.28 -6.59 2.76
CA ARG A 71 -5.34 -5.78 3.37
C ARG A 71 -4.97 -5.52 4.82
N TYR A 72 -4.45 -4.34 5.10
CA TYR A 72 -4.13 -3.90 6.45
C TYR A 72 -5.26 -3.04 7.02
N ARG A 73 -5.36 -2.99 8.35
CA ARG A 73 -6.27 -2.10 9.07
C ARG A 73 -5.95 -0.63 8.76
N LEU A 74 -7.00 0.18 8.64
CA LEU A 74 -6.90 1.58 8.24
C LEU A 74 -7.16 2.53 9.41
N GLY A 75 -6.46 3.65 9.44
CA GLY A 75 -6.80 4.78 10.29
C GLY A 75 -8.01 5.54 9.74
N PRO A 76 -8.81 6.22 10.59
CA PRO A 76 -8.61 6.44 12.02
C PRO A 76 -9.06 5.31 12.94
N ASP A 77 -9.80 4.31 12.44
CA ASP A 77 -10.34 3.22 13.27
C ASP A 77 -9.23 2.36 13.90
N HIS A 78 -8.11 2.24 13.20
CA HIS A 78 -6.91 1.55 13.67
C HIS A 78 -5.68 2.41 13.40
N PRO A 79 -5.32 3.32 14.32
CA PRO A 79 -4.13 4.17 14.17
C PRO A 79 -2.84 3.34 14.16
N ALA A 80 -1.76 3.97 13.72
CA ALA A 80 -0.43 3.39 13.72
C ALA A 80 -0.06 2.88 15.14
N PRO A 81 0.67 1.75 15.24
CA PRO A 81 1.33 1.02 14.16
C PRO A 81 0.48 -0.10 13.50
N ALA A 82 -0.84 -0.15 13.68
CA ALA A 82 -1.67 -1.29 13.23
C ALA A 82 -1.42 -1.75 11.78
N ALA A 83 -1.32 -0.80 10.84
CA ALA A 83 -1.12 -1.12 9.43
C ALA A 83 0.24 -1.79 9.14
N VAL A 84 1.33 -1.38 9.81
CA VAL A 84 2.65 -1.99 9.62
C VAL A 84 2.74 -3.35 10.32
N GLU A 85 2.05 -3.51 11.46
CA GLU A 85 1.95 -4.79 12.15
C GLU A 85 1.20 -5.82 11.31
N ASP A 86 0.11 -5.43 10.65
CA ASP A 86 -0.63 -6.30 9.72
C ASP A 86 0.22 -6.66 8.50
N ALA A 87 0.99 -5.71 7.97
CA ALA A 87 1.92 -5.96 6.87
C ALA A 87 3.04 -6.94 7.27
N TYR A 88 3.56 -6.82 8.50
CA TYR A 88 4.55 -7.76 9.04
C TYR A 88 3.94 -9.15 9.28
N ALA A 89 2.73 -9.22 9.84
CA ALA A 89 2.02 -10.48 10.02
C ALA A 89 1.77 -11.20 8.69
N ALA A 90 1.39 -10.46 7.65
CA ALA A 90 1.24 -11.00 6.30
C ALA A 90 2.57 -11.49 5.73
N LEU A 91 3.66 -10.73 5.90
CA LEU A 91 5.01 -11.14 5.49
C LEU A 91 5.42 -12.44 6.17
N ARG A 92 5.19 -12.56 7.48
CA ARG A 92 5.42 -13.80 8.25
C ARG A 92 4.59 -14.97 7.75
N GLY A 93 3.29 -14.77 7.57
CA GLY A 93 2.40 -15.84 7.10
C GLY A 93 2.77 -16.35 5.70
N LEU A 94 3.27 -15.48 4.82
CA LEU A 94 3.78 -15.89 3.51
C LEU A 94 5.06 -16.73 3.63
N ALA A 95 5.99 -16.34 4.50
CA ALA A 95 7.23 -17.09 4.72
C ALA A 95 6.96 -18.46 5.37
N GLU A 96 6.03 -18.53 6.33
CA GLU A 96 5.62 -19.79 6.97
C GLU A 96 4.99 -20.78 5.99
N ARG A 97 4.28 -20.27 4.98
CA ARG A 97 3.61 -21.06 3.93
C ARG A 97 4.39 -21.12 2.62
N ALA A 98 5.67 -20.78 2.63
CA ALA A 98 6.46 -20.61 1.42
C ALA A 98 6.50 -21.88 0.55
N GLY A 99 6.57 -23.06 1.18
CA GLY A 99 6.52 -24.35 0.48
C GLY A 99 5.20 -24.57 -0.28
N ASP A 100 4.06 -24.32 0.36
CA ASP A 100 2.73 -24.48 -0.24
C ASP A 100 2.49 -23.48 -1.38
N LEU A 101 3.04 -22.27 -1.22
CA LEU A 101 2.84 -21.15 -2.14
C LEU A 101 3.94 -21.05 -3.21
N HIS A 102 4.91 -21.96 -3.20
CA HIS A 102 6.08 -21.94 -4.09
C HIS A 102 6.81 -20.58 -4.07
N ILE A 103 6.96 -19.99 -2.89
CA ILE A 103 7.64 -18.72 -2.66
C ILE A 103 9.09 -19.00 -2.25
N ASP A 104 10.03 -18.30 -2.88
CA ASP A 104 11.43 -18.25 -2.45
C ASP A 104 11.58 -17.15 -1.38
N ILE A 105 11.83 -17.57 -0.13
CA ILE A 105 11.93 -16.64 1.01
C ILE A 105 13.15 -15.72 0.93
N ASP A 106 14.19 -16.12 0.18
CA ASP A 106 15.40 -15.31 -0.02
C ASP A 106 15.22 -14.29 -1.14
N ARG A 107 14.03 -14.24 -1.77
CA ARG A 107 13.71 -13.35 -2.90
C ARG A 107 12.43 -12.54 -2.70
N ILE A 108 12.10 -12.23 -1.45
CA ILE A 108 10.91 -11.44 -1.12
C ILE A 108 11.18 -9.95 -1.35
N ALA A 109 10.29 -9.30 -2.12
CA ALA A 109 10.24 -7.85 -2.27
C ALA A 109 9.01 -7.27 -1.56
N ILE A 110 9.14 -6.07 -1.02
CA ILE A 110 8.02 -5.30 -0.44
C ILE A 110 7.83 -3.99 -1.20
N GLY A 111 6.64 -3.42 -1.17
CA GLY A 111 6.40 -2.16 -1.87
C GLY A 111 5.03 -1.58 -1.70
N GLY A 112 4.90 -0.32 -2.08
CA GLY A 112 3.65 0.40 -2.01
C GLY A 112 3.74 1.82 -2.55
N ALA A 113 2.58 2.47 -2.66
CA ALA A 113 2.46 3.84 -3.13
C ALA A 113 1.84 4.73 -2.06
N SER A 114 2.26 6.01 -1.98
CA SER A 114 1.73 6.98 -1.02
C SER A 114 1.80 6.46 0.43
N ALA A 115 0.69 6.36 1.15
CA ALA A 115 0.62 5.75 2.48
C ALA A 115 1.14 4.31 2.50
N GLY A 116 0.83 3.50 1.48
CA GLY A 116 1.35 2.15 1.33
C GLY A 116 2.87 2.12 1.12
N GLY A 117 3.43 3.16 0.50
CA GLY A 117 4.89 3.34 0.40
C GLY A 117 5.51 3.66 1.76
N GLY A 118 4.84 4.47 2.58
CA GLY A 118 5.21 4.72 3.97
C GLY A 118 5.20 3.44 4.82
N ILE A 119 4.12 2.64 4.69
CA ILE A 119 4.00 1.34 5.36
C ILE A 119 5.08 0.37 4.88
N ALA A 120 5.40 0.32 3.58
CA ALA A 120 6.46 -0.52 3.05
C ALA A 120 7.85 -0.11 3.57
N ALA A 121 8.12 1.19 3.68
CA ALA A 121 9.37 1.69 4.27
C ALA A 121 9.47 1.33 5.76
N ALA A 122 8.39 1.52 6.52
CA ALA A 122 8.33 1.12 7.92
C ALA A 122 8.45 -0.40 8.12
N LEU A 123 7.85 -1.20 7.23
CA LEU A 123 7.99 -2.66 7.23
C LEU A 123 9.44 -3.08 6.96
N ALA A 124 10.16 -2.40 6.07
CA ALA A 124 11.58 -2.67 5.81
C ALA A 124 12.42 -2.52 7.09
N LEU A 125 12.19 -1.43 7.83
CA LEU A 125 12.85 -1.15 9.10
C LEU A 125 12.47 -2.19 10.16
N LEU A 126 11.18 -2.44 10.33
CA LEU A 126 10.69 -3.42 11.31
C LEU A 126 11.23 -4.83 11.03
N ALA A 127 11.29 -5.24 9.76
CA ALA A 127 11.85 -6.52 9.35
C ALA A 127 13.36 -6.58 9.57
N HIS A 128 14.08 -5.49 9.32
CA HIS A 128 15.50 -5.37 9.63
C HIS A 128 15.77 -5.56 11.12
N ASP A 129 15.05 -4.84 11.98
CA ASP A 129 15.26 -4.85 13.43
C ASP A 129 14.86 -6.18 14.07
N ARG A 130 13.82 -6.85 13.56
CA ARG A 130 13.42 -8.20 14.04
C ARG A 130 14.31 -9.31 13.51
N ALA A 131 14.96 -9.11 12.36
CA ALA A 131 15.88 -10.06 11.73
C ALA A 131 15.31 -11.47 11.42
N GLU A 132 13.98 -11.63 11.37
CA GLU A 132 13.32 -12.92 11.09
C GLU A 132 13.14 -13.18 9.58
N ILE A 133 12.77 -12.16 8.81
CA ILE A 133 12.55 -12.22 7.36
C ILE A 133 13.23 -11.00 6.75
N ARG A 134 13.99 -11.20 5.68
CA ARG A 134 14.78 -10.13 5.04
C ARG A 134 14.27 -9.84 3.63
N PRO A 135 13.40 -8.84 3.46
CA PRO A 135 13.10 -8.33 2.13
C PRO A 135 14.39 -7.91 1.41
N VAL A 136 14.56 -8.35 0.17
CA VAL A 136 15.75 -8.05 -0.65
C VAL A 136 15.57 -6.81 -1.52
N PHE A 137 14.35 -6.29 -1.60
CA PHE A 137 14.01 -5.13 -2.41
C PHE A 137 12.83 -4.36 -1.81
N GLN A 138 12.86 -3.02 -1.94
CA GLN A 138 11.75 -2.14 -1.55
C GLN A 138 11.36 -1.22 -2.72
N LEU A 139 10.09 -1.27 -3.14
CA LEU A 139 9.53 -0.37 -4.14
C LEU A 139 8.70 0.73 -3.46
N LEU A 140 9.24 1.95 -3.43
CA LEU A 140 8.58 3.10 -2.79
C LEU A 140 8.10 4.13 -3.82
N LEU A 141 6.80 4.09 -4.16
CA LEU A 141 6.21 5.05 -5.11
C LEU A 141 5.66 6.27 -4.37
N TYR A 142 6.34 7.42 -4.49
CA TYR A 142 5.99 8.69 -3.82
C TYR A 142 5.54 8.49 -2.36
N PRO A 143 6.38 7.84 -1.51
CA PRO A 143 5.99 7.37 -0.19
C PRO A 143 5.72 8.51 0.80
N MET A 144 4.77 8.29 1.70
CA MET A 144 4.56 9.14 2.88
C MET A 144 5.56 8.74 3.97
N LEU A 145 6.67 9.47 4.10
CA LEU A 145 7.77 9.10 5.00
C LEU A 145 7.85 9.94 6.29
N ASP A 146 7.45 11.20 6.24
CA ASP A 146 7.67 12.17 7.31
C ASP A 146 6.36 12.88 7.70
N ASP A 147 5.87 12.59 8.90
CA ASP A 147 4.67 13.17 9.47
C ASP A 147 4.81 14.66 9.80
N ARG A 148 6.04 15.16 9.97
CA ARG A 148 6.32 16.58 10.22
C ARG A 148 6.02 17.46 9.00
N THR A 149 5.79 16.87 7.83
CA THR A 149 5.24 17.59 6.67
C THR A 149 3.88 18.23 6.94
N THR A 150 3.16 17.80 8.00
CA THR A 150 1.92 18.42 8.46
C THR A 150 2.09 19.81 9.07
N THR A 151 3.29 20.12 9.59
CA THR A 151 3.60 21.38 10.29
C THR A 151 4.46 22.34 9.45
N ARG A 152 4.75 22.00 8.20
CA ARG A 152 5.62 22.76 7.29
C ARG A 152 4.81 23.81 6.48
N PRO A 153 4.87 25.11 6.82
CA PRO A 153 4.09 26.16 6.15
C PRO A 153 4.62 26.47 4.73
N ASP A 154 5.88 26.15 4.43
CA ASP A 154 6.47 26.33 3.10
C ASP A 154 5.88 25.36 2.06
N LEU A 155 5.32 24.23 2.51
CA LEU A 155 4.61 23.28 1.66
C LEU A 155 3.18 23.73 1.32
N ASP A 156 2.67 24.79 1.96
CA ASP A 156 1.34 25.37 1.68
C ASP A 156 1.27 26.18 0.35
N THR A 157 2.38 26.28 -0.40
CA THR A 157 2.49 27.17 -1.57
C THR A 157 2.35 26.50 -2.93
N LEU A 158 2.20 25.16 -2.97
CA LEU A 158 2.14 24.44 -4.24
C LEU A 158 0.69 24.38 -4.75
N ARG A 159 0.46 24.83 -5.98
CA ARG A 159 -0.80 24.67 -6.75
C ARG A 159 -1.05 23.19 -7.11
N VAL A 160 -0.90 22.27 -6.16
CA VAL A 160 -1.07 20.83 -6.35
C VAL A 160 -2.56 20.54 -6.48
N ARG A 161 -2.95 19.97 -7.63
CA ARG A 161 -4.36 19.66 -7.91
C ARG A 161 -4.85 18.35 -7.28
N VAL A 162 -3.94 17.50 -6.79
CA VAL A 162 -4.27 16.13 -6.35
C VAL A 162 -4.05 15.93 -4.84
N TRP A 163 -2.90 16.33 -4.29
CA TRP A 163 -2.59 16.19 -2.86
C TRP A 163 -2.28 17.54 -2.25
N THR A 164 -3.21 18.06 -1.44
CA THR A 164 -3.08 19.38 -0.80
C THR A 164 -2.49 19.24 0.61
N PRO A 165 -1.98 20.32 1.22
CA PRO A 165 -1.57 20.31 2.63
C PRO A 165 -2.69 19.92 3.58
N LYS A 166 -3.95 20.30 3.28
CA LYS A 166 -5.12 19.85 4.04
C LYS A 166 -5.30 18.33 3.95
N SER A 167 -5.16 17.76 2.74
CA SER A 167 -5.18 16.31 2.53
C SER A 167 -4.04 15.61 3.28
N ASN A 168 -2.84 16.21 3.29
CA ASN A 168 -1.69 15.70 4.00
C ASN A 168 -1.90 15.66 5.52
N ARG A 169 -2.40 16.77 6.09
CA ARG A 169 -2.76 16.85 7.51
C ARG A 169 -3.81 15.80 7.87
N TYR A 170 -4.86 15.68 7.07
CA TYR A 170 -5.89 14.66 7.27
C TYR A 170 -5.32 13.24 7.24
N GLY A 171 -4.55 12.89 6.21
CA GLY A 171 -3.98 11.55 6.07
C GLY A 171 -3.09 11.16 7.26
N TRP A 172 -2.19 12.06 7.67
CA TRP A 172 -1.34 11.84 8.83
C TRP A 172 -2.10 11.83 10.16
N SER A 173 -3.08 12.70 10.38
CA SER A 173 -3.89 12.69 11.60
C SER A 173 -4.80 11.47 11.68
N SER A 174 -5.34 10.99 10.56
CA SER A 174 -6.08 9.73 10.54
C SER A 174 -5.18 8.55 10.87
N TYR A 175 -3.91 8.59 10.47
CA TYR A 175 -2.98 7.51 10.72
C TYR A 175 -2.36 7.55 12.12
N LEU A 176 -1.98 8.73 12.63
CA LEU A 176 -1.25 8.89 13.90
C LEU A 176 -2.12 9.39 15.06
N GLY A 177 -3.37 9.80 14.80
CA GLY A 177 -4.20 10.48 15.80
C GLY A 177 -3.53 11.74 16.33
N ASP A 178 -3.65 11.96 17.65
CA ASP A 178 -3.10 13.11 18.34
C ASP A 178 -1.56 13.10 18.43
N ALA A 179 -0.91 11.98 18.12
CA ALA A 179 0.54 11.87 18.11
C ALA A 179 1.20 12.53 16.89
N VAL A 180 0.42 12.94 15.88
CA VAL A 180 0.94 13.53 14.64
C VAL A 180 1.89 14.71 14.91
N ALA A 181 3.05 14.72 14.25
CA ALA A 181 4.15 15.66 14.44
C ALA A 181 4.74 15.71 15.87
N GLY A 182 4.30 14.83 16.76
CA GLY A 182 4.78 14.74 18.14
C GLY A 182 6.23 14.24 18.23
N PRO A 183 6.85 14.39 19.41
CA PRO A 183 8.22 13.92 19.65
C PRO A 183 8.29 12.38 19.68
N ASP A 184 7.22 11.71 20.12
CA ASP A 184 7.21 10.26 20.40
C ASP A 184 6.63 9.42 19.24
N VAL A 185 6.56 9.97 18.03
CA VAL A 185 6.09 9.22 16.85
C VAL A 185 7.04 8.06 16.58
N SER A 186 6.49 6.84 16.63
CA SER A 186 7.25 5.60 16.41
C SER A 186 7.96 5.61 15.03
N PRO A 187 9.21 5.09 14.97
CA PRO A 187 9.93 4.93 13.70
C PRO A 187 9.25 3.94 12.74
N TYR A 188 8.38 3.06 13.25
CA TYR A 188 7.57 2.16 12.44
C TYR A 188 6.21 2.76 12.03
N ALA A 189 5.91 3.98 12.48
CA ALA A 189 4.73 4.75 12.04
C ALA A 189 5.13 5.87 11.06
N SER A 190 6.30 6.47 11.21
CA SER A 190 6.88 7.37 10.22
C SER A 190 8.34 7.02 10.05
N ALA A 191 8.70 6.43 8.90
CA ALA A 191 10.03 5.90 8.66
C ALA A 191 11.15 6.96 8.81
N GLN A 192 10.86 8.23 8.55
CA GLN A 192 11.81 9.34 8.77
C GLN A 192 12.14 9.58 10.25
N ARG A 193 11.39 8.99 11.19
CA ARG A 193 11.67 9.01 12.64
C ARG A 193 12.66 7.94 13.06
N HIS A 194 13.00 6.98 12.19
CA HIS A 194 14.00 5.97 12.49
C HIS A 194 15.37 6.62 12.71
N PRO A 195 16.08 6.30 13.81
CA PRO A 195 17.41 6.85 14.04
C PRO A 195 18.35 6.41 12.90
N VAL A 196 19.17 7.35 12.43
CA VAL A 196 20.28 7.00 11.53
C VAL A 196 21.31 6.28 12.39
N GLN A 197 21.53 4.99 12.14
CA GLN A 197 22.66 4.29 12.75
C GLN A 197 23.94 4.95 12.24
N ALA A 198 24.78 5.47 13.14
CA ALA A 198 26.11 5.91 12.78
C ALA A 198 26.90 4.68 12.31
N GLY A 199 27.26 4.66 11.03
CA GLY A 199 28.11 3.63 10.43
C GLY A 199 29.56 3.76 10.86
#